data_AF-A0A0G1H4A4-F1
#
_entry.id   AF-A0A0G1H4A4-F1
#
_cell.length_a   1.000
_cell.length_b   1.000
_cell.length_c   1.000
_cell.angle_alpha   90.00
_cell.angle_beta   90.00
_cell.angle_gamma   90.00
#
_symmetry.space_group_name_H-M   'P 1'
#
loop_
_entity.id
_entity.type
_entity.pdbx_description
1 polymer ?
#
loop_
_entity_poly.entity_id
_entity_poly.type
_entity_poly.pdbx_seq_one_letter_code
_entity_poly.pdbx_strand_id
1 'polypeptide(L)'
;MKEAEKVREAGGLAVIGTERHEARRIDNQLRGRAGRQGDPGASQFYVSMEDDLMRIFGSDRIKNMMGRFGIPEDEAIENKMVSNAIESAQEKIEGYNFDSRKHVLEYDDVMNKQRKAIYGRRFEILFGKAEEIEEKAKIILTDVLAKIVEVHTISELAEEWNREEIEENIKAIFGDINSIHEAFHKAESREDLTDLLNKYLEDSFLKKKESVGEFAEAVRMTMLRAIDVLWMEHLEAMEYMRGSVRLRAYGQRDPLIEYKNEGAKMFQQLEGHINAYIANLIFKIGPSAGMSTTPIQNQGLKLNLNNGSKNFQHSVSNKKGEIGRNDPCPCGSGKKYKRCHGR
;
A
#
# COMPACT_ATOMS: atom_id res chain seq x y z
N MET A 1 5.69 55.54 -13.00
CA MET A 1 4.54 55.84 -13.89
C MET A 1 4.98 56.10 -15.32
N LYS A 2 5.89 57.04 -15.59
CA LYS A 2 6.40 57.31 -16.96
C LYS A 2 7.02 56.10 -17.68
N GLU A 3 7.74 55.22 -16.97
CA GLU A 3 8.28 54.00 -17.60
C GLU A 3 7.20 52.98 -17.94
N ALA A 4 6.18 52.83 -17.09
CA ALA A 4 5.08 51.91 -17.34
C ALA A 4 4.26 52.34 -18.57
N GLU A 5 4.02 53.64 -18.73
CA GLU A 5 3.38 54.19 -19.93
C GLU A 5 4.23 53.96 -21.19
N LYS A 6 5.55 54.23 -21.14
CA LYS A 6 6.47 53.95 -22.25
C LYS A 6 6.49 52.47 -22.64
N VAL A 7 6.47 51.56 -21.67
CA VAL A 7 6.43 50.11 -21.92
C VAL A 7 5.11 49.71 -22.56
N ARG A 8 3.98 50.26 -22.11
CA ARG A 8 2.66 50.00 -22.74
C ARG A 8 2.59 50.54 -24.16
N GLU A 9 3.11 51.73 -24.42
CA GLU A 9 3.22 52.32 -25.76
C GLU A 9 4.13 51.49 -26.68
N ALA A 10 5.18 50.85 -26.14
CA ALA A 10 6.06 49.95 -26.87
C ALA A 10 5.46 48.55 -27.13
N GLY A 11 4.20 48.29 -26.75
CA GLY A 11 3.52 47.00 -26.94
C GLY A 11 3.61 46.04 -25.75
N GLY A 12 4.21 46.48 -24.64
CA GLY A 12 4.25 45.75 -23.38
C GLY A 12 5.29 44.62 -23.32
N LEU A 13 5.06 43.62 -22.46
CA LEU A 13 5.99 42.50 -22.29
C LEU A 13 5.87 41.54 -23.47
N ALA A 14 6.98 41.31 -24.18
CA ALA A 14 7.11 40.26 -25.18
C ALA A 14 7.73 39.01 -24.56
N VAL A 15 7.01 37.90 -24.64
CA VAL A 15 7.47 36.57 -24.18
C VAL A 15 7.91 35.76 -25.39
N ILE A 16 9.14 35.28 -25.36
CA ILE A 16 9.69 34.43 -26.41
C ILE A 16 9.91 33.03 -25.83
N GLY A 17 9.19 32.04 -26.34
CA GLY A 17 9.46 30.63 -26.12
C GLY A 17 10.44 30.14 -27.16
N THR A 18 11.62 29.70 -26.74
CA THR A 18 12.65 29.17 -27.64
C THR A 18 12.29 27.80 -28.19
N GLU A 19 11.52 27.04 -27.42
CA GLU A 19 11.02 25.71 -27.73
C GLU A 19 9.58 25.58 -27.21
N ARG A 20 8.92 24.47 -27.56
CA ARG A 20 7.65 24.09 -26.96
C ARG A 20 7.81 22.92 -26.03
N HIS A 21 7.20 23.03 -24.85
CA HIS A 21 7.17 21.95 -23.90
C HIS A 21 6.21 20.85 -24.37
N GLU A 22 6.45 19.60 -23.98
CA GLU A 22 5.49 18.49 -24.17
C GLU A 22 4.09 18.77 -23.59
N ALA A 23 4.02 19.60 -22.55
CA ALA A 23 2.79 19.93 -21.84
C ALA A 23 2.37 21.36 -22.17
N ARG A 24 1.23 21.51 -22.84
CA ARG A 24 0.68 22.79 -23.30
C ARG A 24 0.45 23.76 -22.14
N ARG A 25 0.15 23.22 -20.95
CA ARG A 25 -0.02 24.02 -19.73
C ARG A 25 1.22 24.86 -19.39
N ILE A 26 2.43 24.34 -19.60
CA ILE A 26 3.67 25.06 -19.25
C ILE A 26 3.92 26.18 -20.25
N ASP A 27 3.69 25.93 -21.54
CA ASP A 27 3.73 26.98 -22.57
C ASP A 27 2.70 28.08 -22.27
N ASN A 28 1.49 27.71 -21.86
CA ASN A 28 0.44 28.67 -21.47
C ASN A 28 0.83 29.50 -20.24
N GLN A 29 1.56 28.92 -19.28
CA GLN A 29 2.07 29.65 -18.12
C GLN A 29 3.14 30.67 -18.53
N LEU A 30 4.04 30.30 -19.44
CA LEU A 30 5.05 31.20 -19.98
C LEU A 30 4.37 32.36 -20.73
N ARG A 31 3.43 32.05 -21.63
CA ARG A 31 2.61 33.03 -22.36
C ARG A 31 1.87 33.98 -21.42
N GLY A 32 1.25 33.45 -20.36
CA GLY A 32 0.48 34.22 -19.37
C GLY A 32 1.32 35.15 -18.48
N ARG A 33 2.64 35.24 -18.71
CA ARG A 33 3.47 36.29 -18.10
C ARG A 33 3.25 37.64 -18.78
N ALA A 34 2.95 37.66 -20.08
CA ALA A 34 2.51 38.84 -20.81
C ALA A 34 0.99 39.05 -20.66
N GLY A 35 0.51 40.27 -20.92
CA GLY A 35 -0.93 40.55 -20.99
C GLY A 35 -1.68 40.57 -19.66
N ARG A 36 -0.98 40.73 -18.53
CA ARG A 36 -1.62 40.69 -17.19
C ARG A 36 -2.49 41.93 -16.98
N GLN A 37 -3.65 41.73 -16.35
CA GLN A 37 -4.60 42.82 -16.03
C GLN A 37 -5.02 43.69 -17.24
N GLY A 38 -4.96 43.14 -18.46
CA GLY A 38 -5.29 43.86 -19.68
C GLY A 38 -4.16 44.75 -20.22
N ASP A 39 -2.95 44.67 -19.67
CA ASP A 39 -1.78 45.31 -20.26
C ASP A 39 -1.51 44.77 -21.69
N PRO A 40 -0.97 45.59 -22.60
CA PRO A 40 -0.42 45.11 -23.86
C PRO A 40 0.66 44.04 -23.63
N GLY A 41 0.77 43.09 -24.54
CA GLY A 41 1.81 42.08 -24.50
C GLY A 41 1.75 41.16 -25.71
N ALA A 42 2.87 40.52 -26.00
CA ALA A 42 3.00 39.59 -27.11
C ALA A 42 3.63 38.28 -26.64
N SER A 43 3.31 37.19 -27.32
CA SER A 43 3.99 35.92 -27.09
C SER A 43 4.25 35.22 -28.41
N GLN A 44 5.48 34.77 -28.63
CA GLN A 44 5.87 34.01 -29.81
C GLN A 44 6.67 32.78 -29.38
N PHE A 45 6.35 31.64 -29.96
CA PHE A 45 7.04 30.38 -29.70
C PHE A 45 7.72 29.93 -30.99
N TYR A 46 8.99 29.60 -30.88
CA TYR A 46 9.79 28.98 -31.92
C TYR A 46 9.87 27.48 -31.67
N VAL A 47 10.01 26.73 -32.77
CA VAL A 47 10.18 25.28 -32.75
C VAL A 47 11.13 24.93 -33.87
N SER A 48 12.17 24.17 -33.56
CA SER A 48 13.05 23.55 -34.55
C SER A 48 12.59 22.12 -34.85
N MET A 49 12.92 21.63 -36.05
CA MET A 49 12.72 20.22 -36.41
C MET A 49 13.61 19.27 -35.61
N GLU A 50 14.68 19.79 -35.01
CA GLU A 50 15.60 19.01 -34.17
C GLU A 50 15.15 18.94 -32.70
N ASP A 51 14.15 19.73 -32.30
CA ASP A 51 13.66 19.76 -30.92
C ASP A 51 13.04 18.42 -30.52
N ASP A 52 13.10 18.09 -29.22
CA ASP A 52 12.61 16.81 -28.70
C ASP A 52 11.13 16.56 -29.04
N LEU A 53 10.29 17.59 -29.02
CA LEU A 53 8.89 17.50 -29.42
C LEU A 53 8.74 17.05 -30.89
N MET A 54 9.57 17.60 -31.78
CA MET A 54 9.59 17.23 -33.21
C MET A 54 10.34 15.93 -33.46
N ARG A 55 11.24 15.49 -32.58
CA ARG A 55 11.88 14.17 -32.69
C ARG A 55 10.92 13.04 -32.34
N ILE A 56 10.09 13.23 -31.32
CA ILE A 56 9.13 12.21 -30.88
C ILE A 56 7.91 12.17 -31.82
N PHE A 57 7.49 13.32 -32.37
CA PHE A 57 6.23 13.44 -33.12
C PHE A 57 6.34 13.97 -34.55
N GLY A 58 7.54 14.34 -34.99
CA GLY A 58 7.84 14.66 -36.38
C GLY A 58 7.70 13.41 -37.22
N SER A 59 6.45 13.09 -37.53
CA SER A 59 6.09 12.00 -38.41
C SER A 59 6.93 12.08 -39.69
N ASP A 60 7.27 10.92 -40.26
CA ASP A 60 7.94 10.87 -41.57
C ASP A 60 7.19 11.72 -42.60
N ARG A 61 5.88 11.90 -42.43
CA ARG A 61 5.03 12.80 -43.22
C ARG A 61 5.43 14.27 -43.15
N ILE A 62 5.73 14.82 -41.98
CA ILE A 62 6.13 16.24 -41.83
C ILE A 62 7.52 16.45 -42.43
N LYS A 63 8.45 15.53 -42.17
CA LYS A 63 9.80 15.54 -42.77
C LYS A 63 9.74 15.42 -44.30
N ASN A 64 8.93 14.50 -44.82
CA ASN A 64 8.74 14.29 -46.26
C ASN A 64 8.01 15.45 -46.95
N MET A 65 7.10 16.14 -46.24
CA MET A 65 6.40 17.30 -46.77
C MET A 65 7.37 18.49 -46.92
N MET A 66 8.22 18.76 -45.93
CA MET A 66 9.27 19.78 -46.05
C MET A 66 10.25 19.48 -47.18
N GLY A 67 10.72 18.24 -47.28
CA GLY A 67 11.63 17.81 -48.35
C GLY A 67 11.04 17.97 -49.75
N ARG A 68 9.71 17.88 -49.90
CA ARG A 68 9.01 18.13 -51.17
C ARG A 68 8.70 19.60 -51.44
N PHE A 69 8.49 20.41 -50.41
CA PHE A 69 8.15 21.83 -50.55
C PHE A 69 9.37 22.72 -50.81
N GLY A 70 10.60 22.21 -50.68
CA GLY A 70 11.82 22.94 -51.06
C GLY A 70 11.97 24.27 -50.30
N ILE A 71 11.57 24.28 -49.03
CA ILE A 71 11.61 25.47 -48.19
C ILE A 71 13.09 25.79 -47.89
N PRO A 72 13.56 27.03 -48.12
CA PRO A 72 14.93 27.43 -47.78
C PRO A 72 15.20 27.21 -46.28
N GLU A 73 16.39 26.71 -45.93
CA GLU A 73 16.75 26.40 -44.52
C GLU A 73 16.73 27.64 -43.61
N ASP A 74 16.86 28.84 -44.20
CA ASP A 74 16.97 30.11 -43.49
C ASP A 74 15.65 30.90 -43.40
N GLU A 75 14.53 30.36 -43.91
CA GLU A 75 13.23 31.05 -43.88
C GLU A 75 12.30 30.51 -42.79
N ALA A 76 11.66 31.43 -42.06
CA ALA A 76 10.68 31.09 -41.04
C ALA A 76 9.41 30.51 -41.68
N ILE A 77 8.99 29.34 -41.21
CA ILE A 77 7.78 28.68 -41.70
C ILE A 77 6.59 29.14 -40.86
N GLU A 78 5.79 30.03 -41.43
CA GLU A 78 4.52 30.46 -40.84
C GLU A 78 3.35 29.71 -41.51
N ASN A 79 3.00 28.55 -40.97
CA ASN A 79 1.87 27.77 -41.48
C ASN A 79 0.96 27.29 -40.35
N LYS A 80 -0.33 27.66 -40.44
CA LYS A 80 -1.38 27.24 -39.49
C LYS A 80 -1.49 25.71 -39.39
N MET A 81 -1.24 24.98 -40.48
CA MET A 81 -1.27 23.51 -40.50
C MET A 81 -0.17 22.91 -39.62
N VAL A 82 1.03 23.50 -39.62
CA VAL A 82 2.16 23.04 -38.81
C VAL A 82 1.90 23.35 -37.34
N SER A 83 1.42 24.55 -37.02
CA SER A 83 1.00 24.92 -35.66
C SER A 83 -0.06 23.96 -35.10
N ASN A 84 -1.12 23.66 -35.87
CA ASN A 84 -2.18 22.74 -35.45
C ASN A 84 -1.67 21.30 -35.25
N ALA A 85 -0.72 20.85 -36.09
CA ALA A 85 -0.11 19.54 -35.95
C ALA A 85 0.72 19.42 -34.66
N ILE A 86 1.46 20.49 -34.30
CA ILE A 86 2.21 20.56 -33.04
C ILE A 86 1.26 20.55 -31.84
N GLU A 87 0.16 21.32 -31.88
CA GLU A 87 -0.84 21.30 -30.81
C GLU A 87 -1.49 19.91 -30.66
N SER A 88 -1.82 19.25 -31.77
CA SER A 88 -2.36 17.89 -31.77
C SER A 88 -1.38 16.86 -31.18
N ALA A 89 -0.07 17.06 -31.42
CA ALA A 89 0.97 16.23 -30.84
C ALA A 89 1.05 16.43 -29.32
N GLN A 90 1.02 17.67 -28.84
CA GLN A 90 0.97 17.99 -27.40
C GLN A 90 -0.26 17.36 -26.73
N GLU A 91 -1.44 17.47 -27.33
CA GLU A 91 -2.67 16.84 -26.81
C GLU A 91 -2.55 15.31 -26.72
N LYS A 92 -1.90 14.68 -27.69
CA LYS A 92 -1.64 13.23 -27.66
C LYS A 92 -0.66 12.82 -26.55
N ILE A 93 0.37 13.62 -26.29
CA ILE A 93 1.31 13.40 -25.17
C ILE A 93 0.58 13.52 -23.83
N GLU A 94 -0.22 14.58 -23.69
CA GLU A 94 -1.02 14.79 -22.49
C GLU A 94 -1.99 13.63 -22.27
N GLY A 95 -2.63 13.13 -23.32
CA GLY A 95 -3.46 11.92 -23.29
C GLY A 95 -2.68 10.67 -22.84
N TYR A 96 -1.52 10.41 -23.42
CA TYR A 96 -0.68 9.27 -23.04
C TYR A 96 -0.21 9.34 -21.57
N ASN A 97 0.21 10.52 -21.13
CA ASN A 97 0.59 10.75 -19.73
C ASN A 97 -0.61 10.63 -18.78
N PHE A 98 -1.79 11.09 -19.22
CA PHE A 98 -3.03 10.95 -18.47
C PHE A 98 -3.39 9.46 -18.30
N ASP A 99 -3.36 8.67 -19.37
CA ASP A 99 -3.65 7.23 -19.32
C ASP A 99 -2.66 6.49 -18.43
N SER A 100 -1.36 6.81 -18.55
CA SER A 100 -0.32 6.23 -17.69
C SER A 100 -0.55 6.57 -16.21
N ARG A 101 -0.92 7.83 -15.91
CA ARG A 101 -1.24 8.25 -14.54
C ARG A 101 -2.52 7.64 -14.03
N LYS A 102 -3.55 7.52 -14.87
CA LYS A 102 -4.80 6.85 -14.55
C LYS A 102 -4.54 5.40 -14.15
N HIS A 103 -3.72 4.68 -14.91
CA HIS A 103 -3.31 3.34 -14.55
C HIS A 103 -2.59 3.29 -13.20
N VAL A 104 -1.62 4.18 -12.94
CA VAL A 104 -0.96 4.24 -11.61
C VAL A 104 -1.97 4.51 -10.49
N LEU A 105 -2.90 5.45 -10.70
CA LEU A 105 -3.95 5.80 -9.75
C LEU A 105 -4.88 4.62 -9.45
N GLU A 106 -5.19 3.78 -10.44
CA GLU A 106 -6.04 2.61 -10.26
C GLU A 106 -5.43 1.57 -9.30
N TYR A 107 -4.09 1.41 -9.29
CA TYR A 107 -3.40 0.57 -8.29
C TYR A 107 -3.41 1.24 -6.91
N ASP A 108 -3.15 2.55 -6.88
CA ASP A 108 -3.12 3.32 -5.64
C ASP A 108 -4.50 3.38 -4.97
N ASP A 109 -5.60 3.39 -5.74
CA ASP A 109 -6.97 3.38 -5.22
C ASP A 109 -7.27 2.12 -4.41
N VAL A 110 -6.73 0.96 -4.80
CA VAL A 110 -6.86 -0.28 -4.03
C VAL A 110 -6.18 -0.12 -2.67
N MET A 111 -4.93 0.36 -2.68
CA MET A 111 -4.17 0.61 -1.45
C MET A 111 -4.82 1.68 -0.58
N ASN A 112 -5.41 2.71 -1.19
CA ASN A 112 -6.06 3.80 -0.48
C ASN A 112 -7.31 3.32 0.27
N LYS A 113 -8.11 2.40 -0.31
CA LYS A 113 -9.25 1.78 0.38
C LYS A 113 -8.80 0.99 1.61
N GLN A 114 -7.79 0.14 1.45
CA GLN A 114 -7.21 -0.64 2.55
C GLN A 114 -6.62 0.27 3.63
N ARG A 115 -5.86 1.30 3.23
CA ARG A 115 -5.28 2.29 4.15
C ARG A 115 -6.35 3.01 4.95
N LYS A 116 -7.45 3.43 4.32
CA LYS A 116 -8.57 4.10 5.02
C LYS A 116 -9.19 3.19 6.07
N ALA A 117 -9.39 1.91 5.75
CA ALA A 117 -9.92 0.93 6.71
C ALA A 117 -8.97 0.74 7.91
N ILE A 118 -7.68 0.49 7.66
CA ILE A 118 -6.68 0.31 8.72
C ILE A 118 -6.50 1.57 9.56
N TYR A 119 -6.41 2.73 8.92
CA TYR A 119 -6.22 4.00 9.64
C TYR A 119 -7.49 4.40 10.40
N GLY A 120 -8.68 4.08 9.90
CA GLY A 120 -9.93 4.23 10.64
C GLY A 120 -9.93 3.39 11.91
N ARG A 121 -9.64 2.09 11.79
CA ARG A 121 -9.51 1.18 12.94
C ARG A 121 -8.46 1.67 13.93
N ARG A 122 -7.30 2.11 13.44
CA ARG A 122 -6.20 2.64 14.26
C ARG A 122 -6.60 3.92 14.99
N PHE A 123 -7.33 4.82 14.32
CA PHE A 123 -7.82 6.06 14.91
C PHE A 123 -8.82 5.79 16.04
N GLU A 124 -9.76 4.87 15.83
CA GLU A 124 -10.71 4.45 16.86
C GLU A 124 -10.01 3.88 18.11
N ILE A 125 -8.96 3.08 17.92
CA ILE A 125 -8.17 2.55 19.05
C ILE A 125 -7.37 3.67 19.73
N LEU A 126 -6.80 4.60 18.95
CA LEU A 126 -5.96 5.66 19.50
C LEU A 126 -6.76 6.66 20.35
N PHE A 127 -7.97 7.03 19.93
CA PHE A 127 -8.80 8.04 20.59
C PHE A 127 -9.97 7.45 21.40
N GLY A 128 -10.17 6.13 21.36
CA GLY A 128 -11.23 5.46 22.12
C GLY A 128 -11.04 5.58 23.62
N LYS A 129 -12.15 5.58 24.36
CA LYS A 129 -12.15 5.54 25.83
C LYS A 129 -11.72 4.16 26.35
N ALA A 130 -11.31 4.08 27.61
CA ALA A 130 -10.82 2.84 28.20
C ALA A 130 -11.84 1.68 28.05
N GLU A 131 -13.11 1.95 28.33
CA GLU A 131 -14.19 0.96 28.24
C GLU A 131 -14.40 0.46 26.81
N GLU A 132 -14.31 1.36 25.82
CA GLU A 132 -14.45 1.03 24.40
C GLU A 132 -13.29 0.15 23.89
N ILE A 133 -12.08 0.35 24.40
CA ILE A 133 -10.91 -0.48 24.06
C ILE A 133 -11.08 -1.89 24.63
N GLU A 134 -11.55 -2.00 25.87
CA GLU A 134 -11.81 -3.30 26.50
C GLU A 134 -12.93 -4.07 25.78
N GLU A 135 -14.01 -3.38 25.39
CA GLU A 135 -15.10 -3.98 24.61
C GLU A 135 -14.60 -4.46 23.25
N LYS A 136 -13.84 -3.63 22.52
CA LYS A 136 -13.23 -4.02 21.24
C LYS A 136 -12.30 -5.22 21.40
N ALA A 137 -11.53 -5.29 22.47
CA ALA A 137 -10.68 -6.43 22.76
C ALA A 137 -11.51 -7.70 22.98
N LYS A 138 -12.58 -7.63 23.78
CA LYS A 138 -13.48 -8.75 24.01
C LYS A 138 -14.10 -9.26 22.70
N ILE A 139 -14.60 -8.36 21.85
CA ILE A 139 -15.16 -8.70 20.53
C ILE A 139 -14.12 -9.44 19.68
N ILE A 140 -12.89 -8.92 19.58
CA ILE A 140 -11.82 -9.58 18.81
C ILE A 140 -11.52 -10.99 19.33
N LEU A 141 -11.48 -11.17 20.65
CA LEU A 141 -11.22 -12.47 21.26
C LEU A 141 -12.33 -13.48 20.96
N THR A 142 -13.59 -13.06 21.07
CA THR A 142 -14.77 -13.87 20.74
C THR A 142 -14.79 -14.24 19.25
N ASP A 143 -14.50 -13.29 18.35
CA ASP A 143 -14.45 -13.54 16.90
C ASP A 143 -13.35 -14.55 16.54
N VAL A 144 -12.17 -14.43 17.16
CA VAL A 144 -11.06 -15.37 16.96
C VAL A 144 -11.44 -16.76 17.45
N LEU A 145 -12.08 -16.86 18.61
CA LEU A 145 -12.52 -18.12 19.18
C LEU A 145 -13.59 -18.79 18.30
N ALA A 146 -14.60 -18.04 17.87
CA ALA A 146 -15.64 -18.52 16.98
C ALA A 146 -15.05 -19.06 15.67
N LYS A 147 -14.05 -18.38 15.11
CA LYS A 147 -13.37 -18.81 13.88
C LYS A 147 -12.55 -20.09 14.06
N ILE A 148 -11.89 -20.26 15.20
CA ILE A 148 -11.18 -21.51 15.53
C ILE A 148 -12.19 -22.67 15.59
N VAL A 149 -13.31 -22.48 16.30
CA VAL A 149 -14.35 -23.50 16.40
C VAL A 149 -14.93 -23.82 15.01
N GLU A 150 -15.26 -22.81 14.21
CA GLU A 150 -15.81 -22.98 12.86
C GLU A 150 -14.89 -23.80 11.94
N VAL A 151 -13.58 -23.50 11.94
CA VAL A 151 -12.60 -24.16 11.07
C VAL A 151 -12.37 -25.63 11.44
N HIS A 152 -12.45 -25.99 12.73
CA HIS A 152 -12.18 -27.34 13.20
C HIS A 152 -13.44 -28.20 13.45
N THR A 153 -14.62 -27.61 13.29
CA THR A 153 -15.92 -28.31 13.41
C THR A 153 -16.69 -28.35 12.10
N ILE A 154 -16.03 -28.28 10.94
CA ILE A 154 -16.68 -28.19 9.60
C ILE A 154 -17.72 -29.31 9.39
N SER A 155 -17.47 -30.51 9.92
CA SER A 155 -18.41 -31.63 9.86
C SER A 155 -19.56 -31.48 10.86
N GLU A 156 -20.77 -31.89 10.47
CA GLU A 156 -21.94 -31.95 11.36
C GLU A 156 -21.82 -33.06 12.41
N LEU A 157 -20.95 -34.05 12.18
CA LEU A 157 -20.69 -35.14 13.12
C LEU A 157 -19.66 -34.72 14.17
N ALA A 158 -20.07 -34.73 15.44
CA ALA A 158 -19.23 -34.35 16.58
C ALA A 158 -17.99 -35.26 16.79
N GLU A 159 -18.00 -36.46 16.20
CA GLU A 159 -16.90 -37.42 16.20
C GLU A 159 -15.78 -37.05 15.21
N GLU A 160 -16.10 -36.29 14.16
CA GLU A 160 -15.15 -35.86 13.12
C GLU A 160 -14.51 -34.49 13.45
N TRP A 161 -14.87 -33.88 14.57
CA TRP A 161 -14.30 -32.61 15.00
C TRP A 161 -12.85 -32.78 15.43
N ASN A 162 -11.98 -31.89 14.96
CA ASN A 162 -10.58 -31.89 15.38
C ASN A 162 -10.42 -31.20 16.74
N ARG A 163 -10.86 -31.89 17.81
CA ARG A 163 -10.84 -31.37 19.18
C ARG A 163 -9.43 -31.13 19.70
N GLU A 164 -8.46 -31.94 19.27
CA GLU A 164 -7.04 -31.78 19.60
C GLU A 164 -6.51 -30.44 19.07
N GLU A 165 -6.80 -30.11 17.81
CA GLU A 165 -6.35 -28.86 17.20
C GLU A 165 -7.05 -27.63 17.80
N ILE A 166 -8.31 -27.75 18.21
CA ILE A 166 -9.01 -26.69 18.96
C ILE A 166 -8.32 -26.46 20.31
N GLU A 167 -8.03 -27.54 21.06
CA GLU A 167 -7.35 -27.45 22.35
C GLU A 167 -5.95 -26.83 22.23
N GLU A 168 -5.16 -27.24 21.22
CA GLU A 168 -3.84 -26.66 20.96
C GLU A 168 -3.91 -25.17 20.60
N ASN A 169 -4.83 -24.76 19.71
CA ASN A 169 -4.99 -23.36 19.33
C ASN A 169 -5.46 -22.50 20.50
N ILE A 170 -6.40 -22.99 21.31
CA ILE A 170 -6.88 -22.27 22.49
C ILE A 170 -5.77 -22.16 23.52
N LYS A 171 -5.03 -23.25 23.77
CA LYS A 171 -3.88 -23.27 24.66
C LYS A 171 -2.79 -22.27 24.25
N ALA A 172 -2.52 -22.15 22.95
CA ALA A 172 -1.53 -21.23 22.43
C ALA A 172 -1.90 -19.74 22.60
N ILE A 173 -3.20 -19.42 22.64
CA ILE A 173 -3.72 -18.04 22.67
C ILE A 173 -4.18 -17.63 24.07
N PHE A 174 -5.03 -18.44 24.70
CA PHE A 174 -5.76 -18.09 25.93
C PHE A 174 -5.15 -18.76 27.18
N GLY A 175 -4.32 -19.79 27.01
CA GLY A 175 -3.74 -20.59 28.09
C GLY A 175 -4.46 -21.92 28.30
N ASP A 176 -4.03 -22.67 29.32
CA ASP A 176 -4.52 -24.04 29.55
C ASP A 176 -6.02 -24.09 29.88
N ILE A 177 -6.74 -24.97 29.17
CA ILE A 177 -8.19 -25.22 29.34
C ILE A 177 -8.52 -26.31 30.36
N ASN A 178 -7.58 -26.67 31.24
CA ASN A 178 -7.73 -27.75 32.21
C ASN A 178 -9.02 -27.64 33.05
N SER A 179 -9.48 -26.41 33.33
CA SER A 179 -10.72 -26.16 34.09
C SER A 179 -12.00 -26.58 33.38
N ILE A 180 -11.98 -26.68 32.05
CA ILE A 180 -13.14 -27.00 31.21
C ILE A 180 -12.95 -28.28 30.38
N HIS A 181 -11.81 -28.96 30.51
CA HIS A 181 -11.42 -30.10 29.68
C HIS A 181 -12.49 -31.20 29.61
N GLU A 182 -13.07 -31.62 30.75
CA GLU A 182 -14.12 -32.64 30.75
C GLU A 182 -15.41 -32.19 30.04
N ALA A 183 -15.80 -30.93 30.21
CA ALA A 183 -17.02 -30.39 29.62
C ALA A 183 -16.83 -30.09 28.11
N PHE A 184 -15.61 -29.74 27.70
CA PHE A 184 -15.20 -29.57 26.31
C PHE A 184 -15.30 -30.88 25.51
N HIS A 185 -14.85 -32.00 26.07
CA HIS A 185 -14.96 -33.31 25.42
C HIS A 185 -16.38 -33.87 25.38
N LYS A 186 -17.25 -33.46 26.33
CA LYS A 186 -18.66 -33.87 26.39
C LYS A 186 -19.61 -33.00 25.55
N ALA A 187 -19.12 -31.92 24.93
CA ALA A 187 -19.95 -31.06 24.11
C ALA A 187 -20.41 -31.79 22.83
N GLU A 188 -21.73 -31.95 22.69
CA GLU A 188 -22.38 -32.66 21.58
C GLU A 188 -22.78 -31.73 20.43
N SER A 189 -22.99 -30.43 20.71
CA SER A 189 -23.36 -29.43 19.71
C SER A 189 -22.32 -28.32 19.58
N ARG A 190 -22.24 -27.71 18.39
CA ARG A 190 -21.33 -26.59 18.12
C ARG A 190 -21.69 -25.38 18.97
N GLU A 191 -22.98 -25.16 19.20
CA GLU A 191 -23.49 -24.08 20.04
C GLU A 191 -23.03 -24.26 21.49
N ASP A 192 -23.19 -25.46 22.06
CA ASP A 192 -22.73 -25.76 23.42
C ASP A 192 -21.21 -25.58 23.56
N LEU A 193 -20.45 -26.03 22.56
CA LEU A 193 -19.00 -25.87 22.55
C LEU A 193 -18.59 -24.39 22.51
N THR A 194 -19.26 -23.60 21.67
CA THR A 194 -18.98 -22.17 21.52
C THR A 194 -19.34 -21.41 22.80
N ASP A 195 -20.48 -21.71 23.41
CA ASP A 195 -20.93 -21.08 24.65
C ASP A 195 -20.02 -21.41 25.84
N LEU A 196 -19.59 -22.66 25.95
CA LEU A 196 -18.66 -23.10 26.98
C LEU A 196 -17.33 -22.36 26.87
N LEU A 197 -16.80 -22.25 25.65
CA LEU A 197 -15.54 -21.56 25.39
C LEU A 197 -15.66 -20.05 25.58
N ASN A 198 -16.80 -19.45 25.22
CA ASN A 198 -17.07 -18.03 25.49
C ASN A 198 -17.12 -17.72 26.99
N LYS A 199 -17.75 -18.57 27.80
CA LYS A 199 -17.75 -18.42 29.27
C LYS A 199 -16.34 -18.50 29.84
N TYR A 200 -15.55 -19.48 29.39
CA TYR A 200 -14.14 -19.59 29.79
C TYR A 200 -13.32 -18.35 29.39
N LEU A 201 -13.58 -17.80 28.19
CA LEU A 201 -12.94 -16.58 27.72
C LEU A 201 -13.28 -15.38 28.61
N GLU A 202 -14.55 -15.21 28.99
CA GLU A 202 -14.99 -14.14 29.88
C GLU A 202 -14.30 -14.21 31.24
N ASP A 203 -14.28 -15.39 31.86
CA ASP A 203 -13.61 -15.60 33.15
C ASP A 203 -12.10 -15.34 33.06
N SER A 204 -11.47 -15.79 31.97
CA SER A 204 -10.04 -15.62 31.74
C SER A 204 -9.69 -14.15 31.48
N PHE A 205 -10.55 -13.43 30.75
CA PHE A 205 -10.41 -12.00 30.48
C PHE A 205 -10.53 -11.18 31.77
N LEU A 206 -11.50 -11.51 32.64
CA LEU A 206 -11.67 -10.80 33.91
C LEU A 206 -10.47 -10.98 34.84
N LYS A 207 -9.99 -12.22 35.01
CA LYS A 207 -8.75 -12.52 35.75
C LYS A 207 -7.55 -11.77 35.19
N LYS A 208 -7.46 -11.67 33.86
CA LYS A 208 -6.38 -10.95 33.19
C LYS A 208 -6.46 -9.45 33.49
N LYS A 209 -7.64 -8.86 33.39
CA LYS A 209 -7.89 -7.44 33.70
C LYS A 209 -7.51 -7.11 35.14
N GLU A 210 -7.83 -7.97 36.10
CA GLU A 210 -7.46 -7.78 37.51
C GLU A 210 -5.94 -7.91 37.76
N SER A 211 -5.25 -8.73 36.97
CA SER A 211 -3.80 -8.96 37.11
C SER A 211 -2.90 -7.85 36.56
N VAL A 212 -3.45 -6.95 35.73
CA VAL A 212 -2.69 -5.91 35.02
C VAL A 212 -3.19 -4.53 35.43
N GLY A 213 -2.30 -3.71 36.01
CA GLY A 213 -2.57 -2.28 36.22
C GLY A 213 -2.69 -1.55 34.88
N GLU A 214 -3.65 -0.62 34.77
CA GLU A 214 -3.94 0.13 33.53
C GLU A 214 -4.17 -0.76 32.29
N PHE A 215 -4.92 -1.85 32.46
CA PHE A 215 -5.18 -2.86 31.42
C PHE A 215 -5.60 -2.26 30.07
N ALA A 216 -6.51 -1.29 30.05
CA ALA A 216 -6.99 -0.66 28.83
C ALA A 216 -5.87 0.00 28.00
N GLU A 217 -4.88 0.63 28.66
CA GLU A 217 -3.77 1.27 27.96
C GLU A 217 -2.75 0.24 27.46
N ALA A 218 -2.50 -0.81 28.24
CA ALA A 218 -1.67 -1.94 27.81
C ALA A 218 -2.28 -2.64 26.57
N VAL A 219 -3.60 -2.85 26.56
CA VAL A 219 -4.33 -3.40 25.41
C VAL A 219 -4.29 -2.44 24.23
N ARG A 220 -4.52 -1.13 24.42
CA ARG A 220 -4.42 -0.11 23.36
C ARG A 220 -3.07 -0.18 22.66
N MET A 221 -1.99 -0.14 23.43
CA MET A 221 -0.62 -0.21 22.90
C MET A 221 -0.35 -1.52 22.14
N THR A 222 -0.87 -2.63 22.67
CA THR A 222 -0.77 -3.94 22.03
C THR A 222 -1.49 -3.99 20.69
N MET A 223 -2.72 -3.47 20.63
CA MET A 223 -3.53 -3.42 19.41
C MET A 223 -2.88 -2.53 18.34
N LEU A 224 -2.42 -1.34 18.72
CA LEU A 224 -1.74 -0.43 17.79
C LEU A 224 -0.46 -1.05 17.24
N ARG A 225 0.35 -1.67 18.09
CA ARG A 225 1.58 -2.34 17.67
C ARG A 225 1.31 -3.50 16.72
N ALA A 226 0.28 -4.31 17.00
CA ALA A 226 -0.13 -5.41 16.14
C ALA A 226 -0.52 -4.92 14.74
N ILE A 227 -1.35 -3.87 14.67
CA ILE A 227 -1.79 -3.26 13.41
C ILE A 227 -0.59 -2.70 12.64
N ASP A 228 0.27 -1.94 13.31
CA ASP A 228 1.39 -1.26 12.65
C ASP A 228 2.39 -2.26 12.04
N VAL A 229 2.75 -3.33 12.77
CA VAL A 229 3.67 -4.37 12.28
C VAL A 229 3.09 -5.10 11.06
N LEU A 230 1.87 -5.63 11.18
CA LEU A 230 1.26 -6.43 10.12
C LEU A 230 0.88 -5.57 8.90
N TRP A 231 0.53 -4.30 9.11
CA TRP A 231 0.29 -3.38 8.00
C TRP A 231 1.58 -3.10 7.21
N MET A 232 2.73 -2.92 7.86
CA MET A 232 4.01 -2.75 7.17
C MET A 232 4.35 -3.98 6.31
N GLU A 233 4.17 -5.18 6.85
CA GLU A 233 4.38 -6.42 6.10
C GLU A 233 3.43 -6.53 4.89
N HIS A 234 2.17 -6.14 5.07
CA HIS A 234 1.20 -6.11 3.97
C HIS A 234 1.57 -5.11 2.88
N LEU A 235 2.07 -3.92 3.23
CA LEU A 235 2.53 -2.93 2.25
C LEU A 235 3.67 -3.49 1.38
N GLU A 236 4.63 -4.17 1.99
CA GLU A 236 5.72 -4.83 1.26
C GLU A 236 5.20 -5.95 0.36
N ALA A 237 4.28 -6.77 0.86
CA ALA A 237 3.67 -7.85 0.10
C ALA A 237 2.86 -7.33 -1.10
N MET A 238 2.14 -6.21 -0.94
CA MET A 238 1.41 -5.55 -2.02
C MET A 238 2.34 -4.95 -3.09
N GLU A 239 3.48 -4.38 -2.69
CA GLU A 239 4.49 -3.86 -3.64
C GLU A 239 5.10 -5.01 -4.46
N TYR A 240 5.46 -6.11 -3.80
CA TYR A 240 5.92 -7.31 -4.50
C TYR A 240 4.86 -7.86 -5.46
N MET A 241 3.60 -7.92 -5.01
CA MET A 241 2.49 -8.39 -5.83
C MET A 241 2.30 -7.52 -7.07
N ARG A 242 2.36 -6.19 -6.94
CA ARG A 242 2.30 -5.23 -8.05
C ARG A 242 3.38 -5.53 -9.11
N GLY A 243 4.60 -5.83 -8.67
CA GLY A 243 5.68 -6.27 -9.57
C GLY A 243 5.40 -7.62 -10.24
N SER A 244 4.86 -8.60 -9.49
CA SER A 244 4.58 -9.96 -9.97
C SER A 244 3.47 -10.03 -11.01
N VAL A 245 2.43 -9.20 -10.86
CA VAL A 245 1.22 -9.25 -11.70
C VAL A 245 1.50 -8.75 -13.11
N ARG A 246 2.50 -7.87 -13.27
CA ARG A 246 3.02 -7.48 -14.60
C ARG A 246 3.59 -8.67 -15.39
N LEU A 247 4.16 -9.67 -14.71
CA LEU A 247 4.63 -10.91 -15.36
C LEU A 247 3.49 -11.90 -15.66
N ARG A 248 2.35 -11.77 -14.99
CA ARG A 248 1.15 -12.59 -15.27
C ARG A 248 0.31 -12.06 -16.43
N ALA A 249 0.52 -10.81 -16.83
CA ALA A 249 -0.05 -10.19 -18.04
C ALA A 249 0.21 -11.03 -19.31
N TYR A 250 1.31 -11.80 -19.35
CA TYR A 250 1.62 -12.70 -20.46
C TYR A 250 0.58 -13.82 -20.65
N GLY A 251 -0.23 -14.12 -19.63
CA GLY A 251 -1.33 -15.09 -19.66
C GLY A 251 -2.67 -14.54 -20.16
N GLN A 252 -2.70 -13.37 -20.82
CA GLN A 252 -3.92 -12.72 -21.35
C GLN A 252 -4.96 -12.33 -20.29
N ARG A 253 -4.58 -12.24 -19.02
CA ARG A 253 -5.43 -11.71 -17.94
C ARG A 253 -5.04 -10.27 -17.65
N ASP A 254 -6.04 -9.44 -17.35
CA ASP A 254 -5.83 -8.05 -16.99
C ASP A 254 -5.06 -7.96 -15.65
N PRO A 255 -3.84 -7.38 -15.64
CA PRO A 255 -3.03 -7.22 -14.44
C PRO A 255 -3.75 -6.47 -13.32
N LEU A 256 -4.54 -5.45 -13.64
CA LEU A 256 -5.21 -4.64 -12.63
C LEU A 256 -6.30 -5.45 -11.91
N ILE A 257 -7.02 -6.29 -12.65
CA ILE A 257 -8.07 -7.15 -12.08
C ILE A 257 -7.45 -8.21 -11.17
N GLU A 258 -6.35 -8.83 -11.58
CA GLU A 258 -5.64 -9.78 -10.73
C GLU A 258 -5.11 -9.12 -9.45
N TYR A 259 -4.52 -7.94 -9.57
CA TYR A 259 -4.02 -7.17 -8.43
C TYR A 259 -5.15 -6.81 -7.45
N LYS A 260 -6.31 -6.37 -7.96
CA LYS A 260 -7.49 -6.08 -7.14
C LYS A 260 -7.98 -7.31 -6.38
N ASN A 261 -8.12 -8.44 -7.07
CA ASN A 261 -8.65 -9.68 -6.48
C ASN A 261 -7.69 -10.26 -5.45
N GLU A 262 -6.41 -10.36 -5.78
CA GLU A 262 -5.40 -10.91 -4.87
C GLU A 262 -5.16 -9.97 -3.69
N GLY A 263 -5.13 -8.65 -3.95
CA GLY A 263 -5.02 -7.64 -2.91
C GLY A 263 -6.19 -7.66 -1.92
N ALA A 264 -7.41 -7.91 -2.40
CA ALA A 264 -8.57 -8.07 -1.52
C ALA A 264 -8.44 -9.32 -0.64
N LYS A 265 -7.99 -10.45 -1.18
CA LYS A 265 -7.76 -11.68 -0.40
C LYS A 265 -6.67 -11.48 0.65
N MET A 266 -5.54 -10.91 0.27
CA MET A 266 -4.43 -10.61 1.19
C MET A 266 -4.88 -9.66 2.30
N PHE A 267 -5.75 -8.68 2.00
CA PHE A 267 -6.30 -7.78 3.00
C PHE A 267 -7.24 -8.49 3.99
N GLN A 268 -8.10 -9.39 3.52
CA GLN A 268 -8.95 -10.20 4.42
C GLN A 268 -8.10 -11.11 5.32
N GLN A 269 -7.02 -11.69 4.77
CA GLN A 269 -6.07 -12.47 5.55
C GLN A 269 -5.36 -11.60 6.59
N LEU A 270 -4.92 -10.40 6.21
CA LEU A 270 -4.34 -9.42 7.13
C LEU A 270 -5.28 -9.10 8.29
N GLU A 271 -6.57 -8.85 8.03
CA GLU A 271 -7.54 -8.56 9.10
C GLU A 271 -7.66 -9.73 10.09
N GLY A 272 -7.70 -10.97 9.58
CA GLY A 272 -7.69 -12.17 10.41
C GLY A 272 -6.39 -12.32 11.22
N HIS A 273 -5.23 -12.07 10.59
CA HIS A 273 -3.94 -12.13 11.26
C HIS A 273 -3.80 -11.05 12.34
N ILE A 274 -4.29 -9.83 12.09
CA ILE A 274 -4.32 -8.75 13.09
C ILE A 274 -5.13 -9.20 14.30
N ASN A 275 -6.34 -9.71 14.10
CA ASN A 275 -7.21 -10.15 15.19
C ASN A 275 -6.56 -11.26 16.02
N ALA A 276 -6.01 -12.27 15.36
CA ALA A 276 -5.39 -13.39 16.06
C ALA A 276 -4.07 -13.01 16.75
N TYR A 277 -3.28 -12.09 16.14
CA TYR A 277 -2.07 -11.56 16.76
C TYR A 277 -2.38 -10.71 17.99
N ILE A 278 -3.43 -9.87 17.93
CA ILE A 278 -3.94 -9.13 19.09
C ILE A 278 -4.36 -10.10 20.20
N ALA A 279 -5.15 -11.13 19.86
CA ALA A 279 -5.61 -12.13 20.81
C ALA A 279 -4.44 -12.80 21.55
N ASN A 280 -3.41 -13.21 20.80
CA ASN A 280 -2.22 -13.84 21.37
C ASN A 280 -1.43 -12.90 22.28
N LEU A 281 -1.33 -11.61 21.93
CA LEU A 281 -0.55 -10.66 22.71
C LEU A 281 -1.26 -10.23 24.00
N ILE A 282 -2.60 -10.08 24.01
CA ILE A 282 -3.36 -9.66 25.20
C ILE A 282 -3.10 -10.61 26.39
N PHE A 283 -3.14 -11.92 26.17
CA PHE A 283 -2.92 -12.90 27.24
C PHE A 283 -1.45 -13.03 27.66
N LYS A 284 -0.51 -12.57 26.82
CA LYS A 284 0.93 -12.50 27.12
C LYS A 284 1.36 -11.21 27.84
N ILE A 285 0.46 -10.24 28.06
CA ILE A 285 0.77 -9.02 28.82
C ILE A 285 1.17 -9.39 30.25
N GLY A 286 2.40 -9.09 30.68
CA GLY A 286 2.86 -9.40 32.04
C GLY A 286 2.36 -8.39 33.10
N PRO A 287 2.29 -8.78 34.38
CA PRO A 287 1.88 -7.89 35.49
C PRO A 287 2.90 -6.76 35.78
N SER A 288 4.12 -6.83 35.23
CA SER A 288 5.11 -5.74 35.23
C SER A 288 5.30 -5.14 33.83
N ALA A 289 4.21 -4.87 33.11
CA ALA A 289 4.25 -4.09 31.88
C ALA A 289 4.50 -2.58 32.16
N GLY A 290 5.53 -2.27 32.95
CA GLY A 290 6.15 -0.96 32.91
C GLY A 290 6.89 -0.83 31.58
N MET A 291 6.41 0.09 30.73
CA MET A 291 7.04 0.67 29.54
C MET A 291 8.38 0.03 29.12
N SER A 292 8.34 -1.21 28.66
CA SER A 292 9.53 -1.89 28.13
C SER A 292 9.23 -2.23 26.69
N THR A 293 9.80 -1.43 25.79
CA THR A 293 9.77 -1.63 24.33
C THR A 293 10.67 -2.79 23.95
N THR A 294 10.35 -4.01 24.37
CA THR A 294 11.05 -5.19 23.86
C THR A 294 10.70 -5.36 22.38
N PRO A 295 11.69 -5.46 21.47
CA PRO A 295 11.45 -5.83 20.09
C PRO A 295 10.95 -7.28 20.09
N ILE A 296 9.71 -7.49 19.67
CA ILE A 296 9.18 -8.83 19.45
C ILE A 296 9.86 -9.33 18.18
N GLN A 297 10.68 -10.37 18.29
CA GLN A 297 11.13 -11.13 17.13
C GLN A 297 9.88 -11.74 16.49
N ASN A 298 9.73 -11.56 15.17
CA ASN A 298 8.72 -12.23 14.35
C ASN A 298 8.88 -13.76 14.45
N GLN A 299 8.39 -14.35 15.53
CA GLN A 299 8.02 -15.75 15.54
C GLN A 299 6.67 -15.79 14.86
N GLY A 300 6.68 -16.06 13.55
CA GLY A 300 5.47 -16.19 12.75
C GLY A 300 4.48 -17.09 13.48
N LEU A 301 3.35 -16.52 13.91
CA LEU A 301 2.25 -17.29 14.47
C LEU A 301 1.71 -18.18 13.35
N LYS A 302 2.04 -19.47 13.42
CA LYS A 302 1.43 -20.50 12.59
C LYS A 302 0.05 -20.81 13.15
N LEU A 303 -0.90 -19.92 12.92
CA LEU A 303 -2.31 -20.19 13.17
C LEU A 303 -2.89 -20.81 11.91
N ASN A 304 -3.27 -22.10 11.97
CA ASN A 304 -3.93 -22.81 10.87
C ASN A 304 -5.41 -22.37 10.77
N LEU A 305 -5.65 -21.07 10.53
CA LEU A 305 -7.00 -20.50 10.43
C LEU A 305 -7.67 -20.71 9.06
N ASN A 306 -7.08 -21.52 8.17
CA ASN A 306 -7.59 -21.78 6.83
C ASN A 306 -7.35 -23.23 6.40
N ASN A 307 -8.42 -24.01 6.31
CA ASN A 307 -8.40 -25.30 5.65
C ASN A 307 -8.69 -25.08 4.15
N GLY A 308 -7.65 -24.91 3.31
CA GLY A 308 -7.80 -24.86 1.85
C GLY A 308 -6.97 -23.84 1.07
N SER A 309 -6.10 -23.06 1.70
CA SER A 309 -5.10 -22.29 0.95
C SER A 309 -3.79 -23.07 0.94
N LYS A 310 -3.32 -23.48 -0.25
CA LYS A 310 -1.92 -23.85 -0.43
C LYS A 310 -1.10 -22.78 0.27
N ASN A 311 -0.35 -23.19 1.29
CA ASN A 311 0.61 -22.34 1.96
C ASN A 311 1.38 -21.57 0.89
N PHE A 312 1.13 -20.27 0.76
CA PHE A 312 2.13 -19.36 0.25
C PHE A 312 3.19 -19.28 1.34
N GLN A 313 3.95 -20.38 1.48
CA GLN A 313 5.35 -20.29 1.83
C GLN A 313 6.00 -19.53 0.66
N HIS A 314 5.85 -18.21 0.65
CA HIS A 314 7.05 -17.43 0.46
C HIS A 314 7.90 -17.77 1.67
N SER A 315 8.67 -18.85 1.51
CA SER A 315 10.02 -18.81 2.02
C SER A 315 10.56 -17.48 1.50
N VAL A 316 10.59 -16.48 2.38
CA VAL A 316 11.73 -15.58 2.36
C VAL A 316 12.88 -16.56 2.44
N SER A 317 13.45 -16.90 1.27
CA SER A 317 14.71 -17.58 1.25
C SER A 317 15.59 -16.67 2.09
N ASN A 318 15.88 -17.10 3.31
CA ASN A 318 17.07 -16.67 4.01
C ASN A 318 18.20 -17.11 3.08
N LYS A 319 18.49 -16.30 2.07
CA LYS A 319 19.72 -16.34 1.31
C LYS A 319 20.78 -15.94 2.32
N LYS A 320 21.20 -16.92 3.12
CA LYS A 320 22.50 -16.92 3.76
C LYS A 320 23.51 -16.69 2.62
N GLY A 321 24.03 -15.47 2.52
CA GLY A 321 25.28 -15.23 1.79
C GLY A 321 25.32 -14.03 0.84
N GLU A 322 24.25 -13.30 0.57
CA GLU A 322 24.35 -12.12 -0.31
C GLU A 322 24.59 -10.85 0.53
N ILE A 323 25.87 -10.47 0.67
CA ILE A 323 26.28 -9.20 1.28
C ILE A 323 25.68 -8.04 0.48
N GLY A 324 24.84 -7.25 1.12
CA GLY A 324 24.19 -6.09 0.53
C GLY A 324 25.20 -5.02 0.11
N ARG A 325 24.90 -4.29 -0.96
CA ARG A 325 25.79 -3.27 -1.57
C ARG A 325 26.32 -2.23 -0.54
N ASN A 326 25.55 -1.96 0.52
CA ASN A 326 25.89 -1.00 1.56
C ASN A 326 26.41 -1.63 2.87
N ASP A 327 26.46 -2.97 2.96
CA ASP A 327 26.89 -3.68 4.17
C ASP A 327 28.40 -3.55 4.39
N PRO A 328 28.89 -3.77 5.62
CA PRO A 328 30.32 -3.82 5.91
C PRO A 328 30.99 -4.89 5.05
N CYS A 329 32.11 -4.53 4.42
CA CYS A 329 32.83 -5.46 3.57
C CYS A 329 33.44 -6.61 4.40
N PRO A 330 33.29 -7.88 4.00
CA PRO A 330 33.73 -9.05 4.78
C PRO A 330 35.25 -9.18 4.93
N CYS A 331 36.03 -8.39 4.19
CA CYS A 331 37.48 -8.34 4.31
C CYS A 331 38.00 -7.59 5.56
N GLY A 332 37.11 -7.09 6.41
CA GLY A 332 37.48 -6.38 7.64
C GLY A 332 38.02 -4.96 7.43
N SER A 333 37.92 -4.40 6.22
CA SER A 333 38.47 -3.08 5.88
C SER A 333 37.72 -1.87 6.48
N GLY A 334 36.61 -2.09 7.19
CA GLY A 334 35.75 -1.05 7.74
C GLY A 334 34.94 -0.23 6.71
N LYS A 335 35.07 -0.52 5.40
CA LYS A 335 34.37 0.17 4.31
C LYS A 335 33.11 -0.60 3.87
N LYS A 336 32.12 0.11 3.31
CA LYS A 336 30.92 -0.51 2.69
C LYS A 336 31.30 -1.35 1.45
N TYR A 337 30.62 -2.47 1.22
CA TYR A 337 30.94 -3.44 0.15
C TYR A 337 31.12 -2.79 -1.23
N LYS A 338 30.21 -1.90 -1.65
CA LYS A 338 30.31 -1.14 -2.94
C LYS A 338 31.56 -0.28 -3.10
N ARG A 339 32.26 0.05 -2.01
CA ARG A 339 33.48 0.86 -2.02
C ARG A 339 34.74 0.02 -1.80
N CYS A 340 34.61 -1.30 -1.78
CA CYS A 340 35.71 -2.23 -1.58
C CYS A 340 35.64 -3.36 -2.62
N HIS A 341 35.03 -4.51 -2.29
CA HIS A 341 34.96 -5.68 -3.19
C HIS A 341 33.78 -5.66 -4.17
N GLY A 342 32.83 -4.73 -4.00
CA GLY A 342 31.67 -4.57 -4.88
C GLY A 342 31.88 -3.52 -5.99
N ARG A 343 33.09 -3.43 -6.55
CA ARG A 343 33.38 -2.61 -7.73
C ARG A 343 33.05 -3.33 -9.02
#